data_AF-A0A6C0HKG9-F1
#
_entry.id   AF-A0A6C0HKG9-F1
#
_cell.length_a   1.000
_cell.length_b   1.000
_cell.length_c   1.000
_cell.angle_alpha   90.00
_cell.angle_beta   90.00
_cell.angle_gamma   90.00
#
_symmetry.space_group_name_H-M   'P 1'
#
loop_
_entity.id
_entity.type
_entity.pdbx_description
1 polymer ?
#
loop_
_entity_poly.entity_id
_entity_poly.type
_entity_poly.pdbx_seq_one_letter_code
_entity_poly.pdbx_strand_id
1 'polypeptide(L)'
;MADWLTKKTEFVTRKDALDSQSVQQLVLNLNRALSQYVSSKTVRDHESLIAARNKLKELKDSYATLHTDMMAYINTKSSGPSVGNIVTSNAMLLEDIKQLENKQKSIQIDVESALAREEVLRSRMQDVSRHQLFLLDRPVRRGMIPYLWVLSILFVGVGVYIFRIVFPPLPAEGFAMLFSSVSNEVLTNTTVLYTLIGCLLLTVLFLVLKMLGLFGK
;
A
#
# COMPACT_ATOMS: atom_id res chain seq x y z
N MET A 1 18.03 -14.34 16.48
CA MET A 1 19.38 -14.47 15.88
C MET A 1 20.52 -14.08 16.83
N ALA A 2 20.38 -13.03 17.65
CA ALA A 2 21.44 -12.61 18.60
C ALA A 2 21.89 -13.72 19.58
N ASP A 3 20.97 -14.55 20.07
CA ASP A 3 21.25 -15.62 21.05
C ASP A 3 22.18 -16.74 20.54
N TRP A 4 22.07 -17.11 19.25
CA TRP A 4 22.91 -18.16 18.67
C TRP A 4 24.37 -17.73 18.54
N LEU A 5 24.63 -16.48 18.14
CA LEU A 5 26.00 -15.99 17.97
C LEU A 5 26.75 -16.01 19.30
N THR A 6 26.10 -15.58 20.39
CA THR A 6 26.67 -15.62 21.74
C THR A 6 26.94 -17.06 22.20
N LYS A 7 26.00 -17.99 21.99
CA LYS A 7 26.20 -19.39 22.38
C LYS A 7 27.23 -20.11 21.53
N LYS A 8 27.30 -19.79 20.23
CA LYS A 8 28.36 -20.29 19.34
C LYS A 8 29.73 -19.82 19.81
N THR A 9 29.88 -18.53 20.15
CA THR A 9 31.16 -18.03 20.68
C THR A 9 31.54 -18.72 21.99
N GLU A 10 30.58 -18.99 22.89
CA GLU A 10 30.83 -19.73 24.13
C GLU A 10 31.32 -21.17 23.88
N PHE A 11 30.68 -21.89 22.95
CA PHE A 11 31.12 -23.25 22.59
C PHE A 11 32.49 -23.27 21.92
N VAL A 12 32.77 -22.30 21.04
CA VAL A 12 34.08 -22.16 20.39
C VAL A 12 35.15 -21.87 21.44
N THR A 13 34.95 -20.92 22.34
CA THR A 13 35.90 -20.63 23.42
C THR A 13 36.14 -21.83 24.33
N ARG A 14 35.09 -22.58 24.70
CA ARG A 14 35.23 -23.82 25.49
C ARG A 14 36.01 -24.90 24.74
N LYS A 15 35.75 -25.06 23.44
CA LYS A 15 36.49 -25.99 22.57
C LYS A 15 37.96 -25.59 22.48
N ASP A 16 38.26 -24.33 22.21
CA ASP A 16 39.62 -23.82 22.05
C ASP A 16 40.41 -23.98 23.36
N ALA A 17 39.77 -23.78 24.52
CA ALA A 17 40.37 -24.06 25.82
C ALA A 17 40.71 -25.56 26.01
N LEU A 18 39.84 -26.47 25.55
CA LEU A 18 40.12 -27.92 25.59
C LEU A 18 41.18 -28.35 24.57
N ASP A 19 41.19 -27.75 23.38
CA ASP A 19 42.19 -28.02 22.34
C ASP A 19 43.58 -27.47 22.74
N SER A 20 43.63 -26.43 23.58
CA SER A 20 44.89 -25.93 24.18
C SER A 20 45.55 -26.95 25.10
N GLN A 21 44.78 -27.87 25.69
CA GLN A 21 45.31 -29.02 26.39
C GLN A 21 45.71 -30.08 25.37
N SER A 22 47.01 -30.18 25.06
CA SER A 22 47.42 -31.13 24.03
C SER A 22 47.19 -32.58 24.47
N VAL A 23 46.17 -33.20 23.88
CA VAL A 23 45.83 -34.62 24.06
C VAL A 23 47.07 -35.48 23.82
N GLN A 24 47.89 -35.10 22.85
CA GLN A 24 49.15 -35.76 22.53
C GLN A 24 50.13 -35.76 23.71
N GLN A 25 50.36 -34.63 24.40
CA GLN A 25 51.24 -34.63 25.58
C GLN A 25 50.64 -35.42 26.73
N LEU A 26 49.32 -35.38 26.94
CA LEU A 26 48.67 -36.16 27.99
C LEU A 26 48.79 -37.67 27.76
N VAL A 27 48.62 -38.13 26.52
CA VAL A 27 48.82 -39.53 26.12
C VAL A 27 50.29 -39.94 26.27
N LEU A 28 51.23 -39.08 25.84
CA LEU A 28 52.66 -39.33 26.02
C LEU A 28 53.05 -39.41 27.50
N ASN A 29 52.49 -38.54 28.34
CA ASN A 29 52.72 -38.55 29.78
C ASN A 29 52.15 -39.81 30.44
N LEU A 30 50.96 -40.25 30.01
CA LEU A 30 50.38 -41.52 30.47
C LEU A 30 51.25 -42.72 30.07
N ASN A 31 51.70 -42.78 28.81
CA ASN A 31 52.57 -43.85 28.33
C ASN A 31 53.92 -43.88 29.05
N ARG A 32 54.47 -42.71 29.39
CA ARG A 32 55.70 -42.58 30.18
C ARG A 32 55.49 -43.09 31.61
N ALA A 33 54.41 -42.64 32.28
CA ALA A 33 54.09 -43.08 33.64
C ALA A 33 53.81 -44.59 33.70
N LEU A 34 53.13 -45.14 32.69
CA LEU A 34 52.88 -46.58 32.57
C LEU A 34 54.18 -47.36 32.42
N SER A 35 55.07 -46.93 31.50
CA SER A 35 56.37 -47.57 31.30
C SER A 35 57.22 -47.55 32.57
N GLN A 36 57.23 -46.41 33.28
CA GLN A 36 57.94 -46.27 34.56
C GLN A 36 57.37 -47.22 35.62
N TYR A 37 56.04 -47.24 35.80
CA TYR A 37 55.39 -48.13 36.75
C TYR A 37 55.64 -49.62 36.45
N VAL A 38 55.57 -50.03 35.18
CA VAL A 38 55.85 -51.41 34.77
C VAL A 38 57.29 -51.81 35.10
N SER A 39 58.24 -50.88 34.97
CA SER A 39 59.67 -51.14 35.22
C SER A 39 60.04 -51.20 36.71
N SER A 40 59.53 -50.29 37.53
CA SER A 40 59.95 -50.12 38.93
C SER A 40 59.00 -50.77 39.94
N LYS A 41 57.71 -50.87 39.57
CA LYS A 41 56.58 -51.32 40.41
C LYS A 41 56.48 -50.61 41.77
N THR A 42 56.95 -49.37 41.87
CA THR A 42 56.87 -48.62 43.13
C THR A 42 55.48 -48.00 43.36
N VAL A 43 55.16 -47.72 44.62
CA VAL A 43 53.91 -47.03 45.02
C VAL A 43 53.84 -45.63 44.40
N ARG A 44 54.95 -44.89 44.40
CA ARG A 44 55.02 -43.54 43.83
C ARG A 44 54.72 -43.51 42.32
N ASP A 45 55.19 -44.53 41.60
CA ASP A 45 54.97 -44.62 40.16
C ASP A 45 53.54 -45.10 39.82
N HIS A 46 52.89 -45.80 40.76
CA HIS A 46 51.46 -46.11 40.67
C HIS A 46 50.59 -44.85 40.81
N GLU A 47 50.92 -43.98 41.76
CA GLU A 47 50.19 -42.71 41.97
C GLU A 47 50.32 -41.78 40.77
N SER A 48 51.51 -41.68 40.17
CA SER A 48 51.72 -40.86 38.97
C SER A 48 50.95 -41.39 37.75
N LEU A 49 50.83 -42.71 37.61
CA LEU A 49 50.00 -43.37 36.60
C LEU A 49 48.50 -43.05 36.80
N ILE A 50 48.01 -43.14 38.04
CA ILE A 50 46.62 -42.78 38.37
C ILE A 50 46.36 -41.30 38.07
N ALA A 51 47.27 -40.40 38.45
CA ALA A 51 47.14 -38.97 38.19
C ALA A 51 47.09 -38.66 36.68
N ALA A 52 47.95 -39.30 35.88
CA ALA A 52 47.93 -39.15 34.42
C ALA A 52 46.63 -39.70 33.79
N ARG A 53 46.15 -40.85 34.28
CA ARG A 53 44.87 -41.44 33.85
C ARG A 53 43.68 -40.53 34.17
N ASN A 54 43.64 -39.96 35.38
CA ASN A 54 42.55 -39.09 35.81
C ASN A 54 42.49 -37.82 34.96
N LYS A 55 43.63 -37.19 34.66
CA LYS A 55 43.68 -36.02 33.75
C LYS A 55 43.15 -36.34 32.35
N LEU A 56 43.49 -37.51 31.80
CA LEU A 56 42.97 -37.93 30.49
C LEU A 56 41.46 -38.18 30.54
N LYS A 57 40.97 -38.77 31.64
CA LYS A 57 39.54 -39.01 31.86
C LYS A 57 38.78 -37.69 32.00
N GLU A 58 39.27 -36.75 32.80
CA GLU A 58 38.68 -35.41 32.96
C GLU A 58 38.56 -34.67 31.62
N LEU A 59 39.59 -34.74 30.77
CA LEU A 59 39.54 -34.16 29.45
C LEU A 59 38.48 -34.82 28.56
N LYS A 60 38.42 -36.16 28.56
CA LYS A 60 37.38 -36.92 27.84
C LYS A 60 35.98 -36.56 28.30
N ASP A 61 35.76 -36.52 29.62
CA ASP A 61 34.47 -36.19 30.22
C ASP A 61 34.07 -34.74 29.90
N SER A 62 35.04 -33.81 29.83
CA SER A 62 34.82 -32.42 29.42
C SER A 62 34.36 -32.31 27.94
N TYR A 63 34.96 -33.09 27.03
CA TYR A 63 34.50 -33.16 25.63
C TYR A 63 33.10 -33.76 25.50
N ALA A 64 32.82 -34.84 26.24
CA ALA A 64 31.50 -35.47 26.24
C ALA A 64 30.41 -34.52 26.75
N THR A 65 30.73 -33.75 27.80
CA THR A 65 29.83 -32.73 28.35
C THR A 65 29.59 -31.60 27.34
N LEU A 66 30.64 -31.06 26.72
CA LEU A 66 30.50 -30.02 25.68
C LEU A 66 29.64 -30.50 24.50
N HIS A 67 29.82 -31.74 24.06
CA HIS A 67 29.01 -32.32 23.00
C HIS A 67 27.54 -32.44 23.40
N THR A 68 27.27 -32.93 24.62
CA THR A 68 25.92 -33.07 25.16
C THR A 68 25.24 -31.72 25.28
N ASP A 69 25.93 -30.70 25.82
CA ASP A 69 25.43 -29.32 25.92
C ASP A 69 25.07 -28.74 24.55
N MET A 70 25.94 -28.94 23.55
CA MET A 70 25.73 -28.46 22.19
C MET A 70 24.51 -29.13 21.54
N MET A 71 24.38 -30.45 21.70
CA MET A 71 23.23 -31.21 21.17
C MET A 71 21.94 -30.83 21.89
N ALA A 72 21.97 -30.63 23.21
CA ALA A 72 20.83 -30.16 23.99
C ALA A 72 20.38 -28.76 23.55
N TYR A 73 21.32 -27.85 23.30
CA TYR A 73 21.01 -26.51 22.78
C TYR A 73 20.43 -26.56 21.37
N ILE A 74 21.01 -27.39 20.47
CA ILE A 74 20.48 -27.58 19.11
C ILE A 74 19.07 -28.14 19.18
N ASN A 75 18.84 -29.19 19.97
CA ASN A 75 17.55 -29.83 20.10
C ASN A 75 16.49 -28.90 20.71
N THR A 76 16.83 -28.11 21.72
CA THR A 76 15.90 -27.15 22.31
C THR A 76 15.55 -26.01 21.35
N LYS A 77 16.52 -25.52 20.57
CA LYS A 77 16.26 -24.51 19.52
C LYS A 77 15.53 -25.08 18.30
N SER A 78 15.80 -26.32 17.91
CA SER A 78 15.07 -27.00 16.83
C SER A 78 13.67 -27.44 17.25
N SER A 79 13.41 -27.54 18.56
CA SER A 79 12.08 -27.79 19.16
C SER A 79 11.25 -26.53 19.38
N GLY A 80 11.68 -25.36 18.88
CA GLY A 80 10.75 -24.24 18.68
C GLY A 80 9.55 -24.72 17.84
N PRO A 81 8.37 -24.05 17.95
CA PRO A 81 7.18 -24.49 17.22
C PRO A 81 7.56 -24.75 15.77
N SER A 82 7.34 -25.99 15.31
CA SER A 82 7.82 -26.44 14.01
C SER A 82 7.42 -25.40 12.96
N VAL A 83 8.28 -25.15 11.97
CA VAL A 83 7.95 -24.22 10.88
C VAL A 83 6.58 -24.55 10.29
N GLY A 84 6.22 -25.84 10.24
CA GLY A 84 4.87 -26.31 9.90
C GLY A 84 3.77 -25.72 10.78
N ASN A 85 3.90 -25.75 12.11
CA ASN A 85 2.91 -25.18 13.02
C ASN A 85 2.75 -23.67 12.84
N ILE A 86 3.86 -22.94 12.62
CA ILE A 86 3.82 -21.49 12.37
C ILE A 86 3.16 -21.19 11.02
N VAL A 87 3.49 -21.95 9.97
CA VAL A 87 2.88 -21.80 8.65
C VAL A 87 1.39 -22.12 8.68
N THR A 88 0.97 -23.17 9.38
CA THR A 88 -0.44 -23.52 9.55
C THR A 88 -1.19 -22.44 10.32
N SER A 89 -0.62 -21.94 11.43
CA SER A 89 -1.23 -20.83 12.20
C SER A 89 -1.37 -19.57 11.33
N ASN A 90 -0.33 -19.22 10.56
CA ASN A 90 -0.39 -18.09 9.64
C ASN A 90 -1.41 -18.30 8.52
N ALA A 91 -1.56 -19.52 7.99
CA ALA A 91 -2.56 -19.83 6.99
C ALA A 91 -3.99 -19.68 7.54
N MET A 92 -4.23 -20.10 8.78
CA MET A 92 -5.52 -19.90 9.45
C MET A 92 -5.81 -18.40 9.66
N LEU A 93 -4.82 -17.63 10.10
CA LEU A 93 -4.96 -16.18 10.26
C LEU A 93 -5.26 -15.48 8.92
N LEU A 94 -4.63 -15.91 7.82
CA LEU A 94 -4.92 -15.37 6.48
C LEU A 94 -6.35 -15.67 6.03
N GLU A 95 -6.87 -16.86 6.35
CA GLU A 95 -8.26 -17.20 6.06
C GLU A 95 -9.23 -16.34 6.88
N ASP A 96 -8.95 -16.13 8.17
CA ASP A 96 -9.76 -15.25 9.02
C ASP A 96 -9.74 -13.79 8.51
N ILE A 97 -8.58 -13.28 8.11
CA ILE A 97 -8.45 -11.95 7.50
C ILE A 97 -9.33 -11.84 6.24
N LYS A 98 -9.27 -12.85 5.36
CA LYS A 98 -10.08 -12.87 4.13
C LYS A 98 -11.58 -12.90 4.43
N GLN A 99 -12.01 -13.65 5.45
CA GLN A 99 -13.41 -13.64 5.88
C GLN A 99 -13.85 -12.29 6.43
N LEU A 100 -12.98 -11.62 7.22
CA LEU A 100 -13.24 -10.28 7.73
C LEU A 100 -13.33 -9.24 6.60
N GLU A 101 -12.45 -9.30 5.61
CA GLU A 101 -12.50 -8.44 4.42
C GLU A 101 -13.81 -8.61 3.65
N ASN A 102 -14.27 -9.86 3.48
CA ASN A 102 -15.54 -10.14 2.80
C ASN A 102 -16.74 -9.57 3.59
N LYS A 103 -16.75 -9.72 4.91
CA LYS A 103 -17.78 -9.11 5.77
C LYS A 103 -17.74 -7.58 5.72
N GLN A 104 -16.56 -6.98 5.69
CA GLN A 104 -16.42 -5.53 5.55
C GLN A 104 -17.00 -5.07 4.21
N LYS A 105 -16.70 -5.76 3.11
CA LYS A 105 -17.26 -5.45 1.79
C LYS A 105 -18.78 -5.58 1.76
N SER A 106 -19.35 -6.63 2.38
CA SER A 106 -20.81 -6.76 2.42
C SER A 106 -21.45 -5.62 3.20
N ILE A 107 -20.88 -5.26 4.37
CA ILE A 107 -21.37 -4.12 5.16
C ILE A 107 -21.27 -2.81 4.37
N GLN A 108 -20.18 -2.59 3.63
CA GLN A 108 -20.04 -1.39 2.81
C GLN A 108 -21.12 -1.33 1.72
N ILE A 109 -21.38 -2.43 1.03
CA ILE A 109 -22.45 -2.52 0.02
C ILE A 109 -23.82 -2.24 0.66
N ASP A 110 -24.08 -2.78 1.85
CA ASP A 110 -25.33 -2.54 2.58
C ASP A 110 -25.50 -1.06 2.95
N VAL A 111 -24.43 -0.39 3.39
CA VAL A 111 -24.42 1.04 3.69
C VAL A 111 -24.64 1.88 2.43
N GLU A 112 -23.94 1.58 1.33
CA GLU A 112 -24.13 2.29 0.06
C GLU A 112 -25.55 2.11 -0.48
N SER A 113 -26.11 0.90 -0.35
CA SER A 113 -27.51 0.60 -0.68
C SER A 113 -28.49 1.36 0.21
N ALA A 114 -28.22 1.44 1.52
CA ALA A 114 -29.04 2.22 2.46
C ALA A 114 -29.00 3.71 2.14
N LEU A 115 -27.82 4.28 1.86
CA LEU A 115 -27.65 5.67 1.46
C LEU A 115 -28.35 5.97 0.13
N ALA A 116 -28.24 5.05 -0.85
CA ALA A 116 -28.94 5.19 -2.13
C ALA A 116 -30.47 5.17 -1.94
N ARG A 117 -30.98 4.28 -1.07
CA ARG A 117 -32.40 4.25 -0.70
C ARG A 117 -32.83 5.53 -0.01
N GLU A 118 -32.04 6.04 0.92
CA GLU A 118 -32.30 7.30 1.62
C GLU A 118 -32.34 8.48 0.64
N GLU A 119 -31.39 8.57 -0.29
CA GLU A 119 -31.39 9.63 -1.31
C GLU A 119 -32.60 9.52 -2.26
N VAL A 120 -33.04 8.30 -2.61
CA VAL A 120 -34.27 8.09 -3.39
C VAL A 120 -35.50 8.56 -2.60
N LEU A 121 -35.61 8.22 -1.31
CA LEU A 121 -36.71 8.66 -0.45
C LEU A 121 -36.70 10.20 -0.30
N ARG A 122 -35.51 10.79 -0.12
CA ARG A 122 -35.33 12.24 -0.02
C ARG A 122 -35.71 12.95 -1.32
N SER A 123 -35.38 12.37 -2.48
CA SER A 123 -35.76 12.91 -3.79
C SER A 123 -37.27 12.86 -4.04
N ARG A 124 -37.98 11.87 -3.49
CA ARG A 124 -39.45 11.78 -3.58
C ARG A 124 -40.18 12.74 -2.64
N MET A 125 -39.56 13.11 -1.52
CA MET A 125 -40.13 14.05 -0.53
C MET A 125 -39.73 15.51 -0.76
N GLN A 126 -38.95 15.80 -1.79
CA GLN A 126 -38.53 17.16 -2.08
C GLN A 126 -39.63 17.87 -2.89
N ASP A 127 -40.45 18.69 -2.21
CA ASP A 127 -41.32 19.65 -2.87
C ASP A 127 -40.47 20.52 -3.81
N VAL A 128 -40.75 20.40 -5.11
CA VAL A 128 -40.09 21.18 -6.16
C VAL A 128 -40.48 22.65 -5.98
N SER A 129 -39.69 23.37 -5.19
CA SER A 129 -39.82 24.81 -5.05
C SER A 129 -39.63 25.47 -6.41
N ARG A 130 -40.53 26.41 -6.76
CA ARG A 130 -40.61 27.15 -8.03
C ARG A 130 -39.33 27.90 -8.46
N HIS A 131 -38.25 27.85 -7.67
CA HIS A 131 -36.99 28.57 -7.90
C HIS A 131 -35.81 27.66 -8.29
N GLN A 132 -36.06 26.43 -8.78
CA GLN A 132 -35.00 25.55 -9.27
C GLN A 132 -34.69 25.79 -10.75
N LEU A 133 -33.41 26.02 -11.05
CA LEU A 133 -32.90 26.10 -12.42
C LEU A 133 -32.72 24.69 -13.00
N PHE A 134 -33.33 24.45 -14.17
CA PHE A 134 -33.25 23.18 -14.89
C PHE A 134 -32.37 23.32 -16.13
N LEU A 135 -31.43 22.40 -16.32
CA LEU A 135 -30.65 22.28 -17.55
C LEU A 135 -30.99 20.92 -18.18
N LEU A 136 -31.54 20.94 -19.40
CA LEU A 136 -31.95 19.72 -20.13
C LEU A 136 -32.76 18.73 -19.26
N ASP A 137 -33.81 19.25 -18.61
CA ASP A 137 -34.76 18.48 -17.80
C ASP A 137 -34.18 17.85 -16.51
N ARG A 138 -32.92 18.18 -16.17
CA ARG A 138 -32.31 17.80 -14.89
C ARG A 138 -32.19 19.00 -13.96
N PRO A 139 -32.57 18.87 -12.68
CA PRO A 139 -32.38 19.94 -11.70
C PRO A 139 -30.89 20.17 -11.51
N VAL A 140 -30.45 21.42 -11.71
CA VAL A 140 -29.04 21.78 -11.59
C VAL A 140 -28.66 21.73 -10.11
N ARG A 141 -27.75 20.81 -9.75
CA ARG A 141 -27.19 20.72 -8.40
C ARG A 141 -26.34 21.96 -8.13
N ARG A 142 -26.35 22.50 -6.90
CA ARG A 142 -25.55 23.70 -6.53
C ARG A 142 -24.05 23.54 -6.82
N GLY A 143 -23.53 22.32 -6.77
CA GLY A 143 -22.14 22.01 -7.16
C GLY A 143 -21.84 22.07 -8.66
N MET A 144 -22.87 22.13 -9.54
CA MET A 144 -22.71 22.27 -10.98
C MET A 144 -22.59 23.73 -11.45
N ILE A 145 -22.86 24.70 -10.56
CA ILE A 145 -22.78 26.13 -10.89
C ILE A 145 -21.40 26.52 -11.43
N PRO A 146 -20.25 26.12 -10.84
CA PRO A 146 -18.92 26.48 -11.36
C PRO A 146 -18.67 25.93 -12.76
N TYR A 147 -19.13 24.72 -13.06
CA TYR A 147 -18.98 24.11 -14.38
C TYR A 147 -19.79 24.85 -15.45
N LEU A 148 -20.95 25.39 -15.07
CA LEU A 148 -21.81 26.17 -15.96
C LEU A 148 -21.17 27.52 -16.32
N TRP A 149 -20.43 28.13 -15.39
CA TRP A 149 -19.59 29.30 -15.65
C TRP A 149 -18.47 28.99 -16.64
N VAL A 150 -17.76 27.88 -16.44
CA VAL A 150 -16.68 27.45 -17.34
C VAL A 150 -17.24 27.16 -18.74
N LEU A 151 -18.39 26.50 -18.83
CA LEU A 151 -19.05 26.20 -20.09
C LEU A 151 -19.47 27.50 -20.82
N SER A 152 -19.99 28.48 -20.08
CA SER A 152 -20.35 29.80 -20.64
C SER A 152 -19.12 30.51 -21.22
N ILE A 153 -18.02 30.56 -20.47
CA ILE A 153 -16.75 31.14 -20.95
C ILE A 153 -16.24 30.40 -22.18
N LEU A 154 -16.37 29.08 -22.22
CA LEU A 154 -15.97 28.25 -23.36
C LEU A 154 -16.81 28.57 -24.61
N PHE A 155 -18.14 28.68 -24.49
CA PHE A 155 -19.00 29.06 -25.61
C PHE A 155 -18.73 30.49 -26.10
N VAL A 156 -18.46 31.43 -25.19
CA VAL A 156 -18.06 32.79 -25.55
C VAL A 156 -16.70 32.78 -26.28
N GLY A 157 -15.73 32.02 -25.78
CA GLY A 157 -14.41 31.87 -26.41
C GLY A 157 -14.48 31.23 -27.80
N VAL A 158 -15.28 30.18 -27.97
CA VAL A 158 -15.54 29.55 -29.27
C VAL A 158 -16.25 30.53 -30.22
N GLY A 159 -17.21 31.30 -29.72
CA GLY A 159 -17.88 32.34 -30.50
C GLY A 159 -16.91 33.41 -31.02
N VAL A 160 -16.02 33.92 -30.15
CA VAL A 160 -14.98 34.88 -30.53
C VAL A 160 -13.98 34.27 -31.51
N TYR A 161 -13.61 33.01 -31.32
CA TYR A 161 -12.71 32.30 -32.22
C TYR A 161 -13.31 32.14 -33.63
N ILE A 162 -14.57 31.70 -33.72
CA ILE A 162 -15.30 31.60 -34.99
C ILE A 162 -15.42 33.00 -35.63
N PHE A 163 -15.73 34.02 -34.83
CA PHE A 163 -15.81 35.40 -35.31
C PHE A 163 -14.49 35.87 -35.93
N ARG A 164 -13.35 35.57 -35.31
CA ARG A 164 -12.02 35.93 -35.84
C ARG A 164 -11.66 35.19 -37.14
N ILE A 165 -12.20 33.98 -37.35
CA ILE A 165 -11.99 33.24 -38.60
C ILE A 165 -12.84 33.83 -39.72
N VAL A 166 -14.08 34.22 -39.43
CA VAL A 166 -14.99 34.83 -40.41
C VAL A 166 -14.60 36.28 -40.72
N PHE A 167 -14.08 37.01 -39.73
CA PHE A 167 -13.62 38.39 -39.86
C PHE A 167 -12.13 38.51 -39.46
N PRO A 168 -11.21 38.56 -40.44
CA PRO A 168 -9.78 38.63 -40.15
C PRO A 168 -9.42 39.91 -39.38
N PRO A 169 -8.45 39.84 -38.43
CA PRO A 169 -8.13 40.97 -37.57
C PRO A 169 -7.50 42.11 -38.38
N LEU A 170 -8.19 43.25 -38.42
CA LEU A 170 -7.63 44.52 -38.87
C LEU A 170 -6.62 45.07 -37.83
N PRO A 171 -5.62 45.86 -38.26
CA PRO A 171 -4.53 46.35 -37.42
C PRO A 171 -5.05 47.10 -36.16
N ALA A 172 -4.28 46.99 -35.07
CA ALA A 172 -4.65 47.37 -33.70
C ALA A 172 -5.04 48.85 -33.50
N GLU A 173 -4.78 49.73 -34.47
CA GLU A 173 -5.21 51.14 -34.43
C GLU A 173 -6.71 51.32 -34.76
N GLY A 174 -7.39 50.27 -35.23
CA GLY A 174 -8.79 50.30 -35.65
C GLY A 174 -9.82 49.83 -34.62
N PHE A 175 -9.44 49.40 -33.40
CA PHE A 175 -10.38 48.74 -32.48
C PHE A 175 -11.51 49.68 -31.98
N ALA A 176 -11.20 50.96 -31.77
CA ALA A 176 -12.18 51.96 -31.35
C ALA A 176 -13.09 52.43 -32.50
N MET A 177 -12.57 52.54 -33.73
CA MET A 177 -13.38 52.82 -34.93
C MET A 177 -14.23 51.62 -35.35
N LEU A 178 -13.76 50.40 -35.11
CA LEU A 178 -14.52 49.18 -35.39
C LEU A 178 -15.70 49.02 -34.44
N PHE A 179 -15.63 49.41 -33.16
CA PHE A 179 -16.82 49.25 -32.30
C PHE A 179 -17.99 50.13 -32.75
N SER A 180 -17.73 51.35 -33.24
CA SER A 180 -18.78 52.23 -33.81
C SER A 180 -19.19 51.82 -35.23
N SER A 181 -18.24 51.32 -36.05
CA SER A 181 -18.53 50.92 -37.43
C SER A 181 -19.18 49.54 -37.51
N VAL A 182 -18.74 48.57 -36.68
CA VAL A 182 -19.33 47.23 -36.55
C VAL A 182 -20.69 47.31 -35.88
N SER A 183 -20.92 48.17 -34.87
CA SER A 183 -22.28 48.32 -34.32
C SER A 183 -23.26 48.87 -35.36
N ASN A 184 -22.85 49.86 -36.15
CA ASN A 184 -23.68 50.37 -37.24
C ASN A 184 -23.83 49.35 -38.38
N GLU A 185 -22.77 48.69 -38.85
CA GLU A 185 -22.83 47.69 -39.93
C GLU A 185 -23.54 46.40 -39.52
N VAL A 186 -23.38 45.91 -38.28
CA VAL A 186 -24.08 44.71 -37.78
C VAL A 186 -25.57 44.99 -37.58
N LEU A 187 -25.94 46.22 -37.21
CA LEU A 187 -27.35 46.64 -37.08
C LEU A 187 -27.99 47.08 -38.41
N THR A 188 -27.21 47.44 -39.43
CA THR A 188 -27.75 47.82 -40.76
C THR A 188 -27.65 46.70 -41.80
N ASN A 189 -26.79 45.70 -41.60
CA ASN A 189 -26.70 44.56 -42.50
C ASN A 189 -27.91 43.64 -42.28
N THR A 190 -28.84 43.71 -43.24
CA THR A 190 -30.06 42.90 -43.27
C THR A 190 -29.80 41.42 -43.12
N THR A 191 -28.69 40.90 -43.65
CA THR A 191 -28.34 39.48 -43.55
C THR A 191 -28.07 39.07 -42.10
N VAL A 192 -27.28 39.87 -41.37
CA VAL A 192 -26.95 39.58 -39.97
C VAL A 192 -28.20 39.74 -39.10
N LEU A 193 -29.01 40.76 -39.37
CA LEU A 193 -30.26 41.01 -38.66
C LEU A 193 -31.28 39.86 -38.87
N TYR A 194 -31.38 39.31 -40.09
CA TYR A 194 -32.18 38.12 -40.36
C TYR A 194 -31.67 36.88 -39.63
N THR A 195 -30.34 36.67 -39.55
CA THR A 195 -29.79 35.53 -38.78
C THR A 195 -30.03 35.66 -37.29
N LEU A 196 -29.98 36.89 -36.74
CA LEU A 196 -30.21 37.16 -35.33
C LEU A 196 -31.69 36.98 -34.96
N ILE A 197 -32.60 37.52 -35.78
CA ILE A 197 -34.05 37.31 -35.63
C ILE A 197 -34.39 35.83 -35.79
N GLY A 198 -33.78 35.13 -36.75
CA GLY A 198 -33.98 33.70 -36.95
C GLY A 198 -33.58 32.90 -35.71
N CYS A 199 -32.43 33.20 -35.11
CA CYS A 199 -31.96 32.57 -33.87
C CYS A 199 -32.88 32.89 -32.67
N LEU A 200 -33.37 34.13 -32.58
CA LEU A 200 -34.33 34.53 -31.54
C LEU A 200 -35.68 33.81 -31.69
N LEU A 201 -36.20 33.69 -32.92
CA LEU A 201 -37.43 32.94 -33.20
C LEU A 201 -37.28 31.46 -32.87
N LEU A 202 -36.14 30.85 -33.21
CA LEU A 202 -35.85 29.45 -32.95
C LEU A 202 -35.77 29.19 -31.43
N THR A 203 -35.10 30.07 -30.69
CA THR A 203 -35.02 29.97 -29.23
C THR A 203 -36.37 30.19 -28.55
N VAL A 204 -37.17 31.16 -29.00
CA VAL A 204 -38.55 31.38 -28.51
C VAL A 204 -39.44 30.18 -28.84
N LEU A 205 -39.34 29.60 -30.03
CA LEU A 205 -40.10 28.41 -30.43
C LEU A 205 -39.76 27.21 -29.53
N PHE A 206 -38.49 26.97 -29.25
CA PHE A 206 -38.09 25.92 -28.30
C PHE A 206 -38.57 26.21 -26.87
N LEU A 207 -38.59 27.46 -26.44
CA LEU A 207 -39.13 27.87 -25.14
C LEU A 207 -40.64 27.64 -25.05
N VAL A 208 -41.37 27.96 -26.12
CA VAL A 208 -42.82 27.77 -26.22
C VAL A 208 -43.18 26.29 -26.30
N LEU A 209 -42.47 25.48 -27.10
CA LEU A 209 -42.67 24.02 -27.13
C LEU A 209 -42.41 23.38 -25.76
N LYS A 210 -41.44 23.92 -25.00
CA LYS A 210 -41.15 23.47 -23.64
C LYS A 210 -42.26 23.87 -22.67
N MET A 211 -42.79 25.10 -22.76
CA MET A 211 -43.95 25.55 -21.96
C MET A 211 -45.22 24.76 -22.25
N LEU A 212 -45.40 24.29 -23.50
CA LEU A 212 -46.52 23.46 -23.94
C LEU A 212 -46.37 21.97 -23.58
N GLY A 213 -45.27 21.55 -22.94
CA GLY A 213 -45.09 20.18 -22.45
C GLY A 213 -44.87 19.13 -23.54
N LEU A 214 -44.47 19.54 -24.75
CA LEU A 214 -44.19 18.62 -25.88
C LEU A 214 -42.83 17.91 -25.73
N PHE A 215 -41.93 18.44 -24.90
CA PHE A 215 -40.68 17.80 -24.48
C PHE A 215 -40.63 17.78 -22.95
N GLY A 216 -41.14 16.70 -22.34
CA GLY A 216 -41.04 16.44 -20.91
C GLY A 216 -42.20 15.61 -20.39
N LYS A 217 -41.98 14.29 -20.28
CA LYS A 217 -42.54 13.47 -19.20
C LYS A 217 -41.44 13.32 -18.17
#